data_AF-A0A5E7Q096-F1
#
_entry.id   AF-A0A5E7Q096-F1
#
_cell.length_a   1.000
_cell.length_b   1.000
_cell.length_c   1.000
_cell.angle_alpha   90.00
_cell.angle_beta   90.00
_cell.angle_gamma   90.00
#
_symmetry.space_group_name_H-M   'P 1'
#
loop_
_entity.id
_entity.type
_entity.pdbx_description
1 polymer ?
#
loop_
_entity_poly.entity_id
_entity_poly.type
_entity_poly.pdbx_seq_one_letter_code
_entity_poly.pdbx_strand_id
1 'polypeptide(L)'
;MTHLVRRSQLEAFELQANAQYVSTMVVHLRIYFPERYAADDDVMLSEKVRASLRKANDFGLYSQRDCCRFVSLAAIYGRDFPDEPASRWVREVLTDELGGSPSARMGRALELALYREDVERRNRESRGQFDSDTQPWQPSATHMDDESIWDRDLLQRPHTGQGT
;
A
#
# COMPACT_ATOMS: atom_id res chain seq x y z
N MET A 1 10.61 14.50 52.00
CA MET A 1 9.78 13.28 51.87
C MET A 1 9.87 12.85 50.41
N THR A 2 10.81 11.97 50.08
CA THR A 2 11.10 11.57 48.69
C THR A 2 10.06 10.53 48.27
N HIS A 3 9.10 10.88 47.40
CA HIS A 3 8.15 9.92 46.85
C HIS A 3 8.89 8.94 45.94
N LEU A 4 9.26 7.79 46.50
CA LEU A 4 9.87 6.69 45.75
C LEU A 4 8.77 5.98 44.96
N VAL A 5 8.69 6.22 43.65
CA VAL A 5 7.79 5.48 42.76
C VAL A 5 8.19 4.01 42.78
N ARG A 6 7.27 3.13 43.19
CA ARG A 6 7.50 1.67 43.22
C ARG A 6 7.39 1.10 41.81
N ARG A 7 8.17 0.06 41.47
CA ARG A 7 8.11 -0.60 40.14
C ARG A 7 6.70 -1.00 39.74
N SER A 8 5.91 -1.53 40.66
CA SER A 8 4.51 -1.91 40.39
C SER A 8 3.60 -0.73 40.03
N GLN A 9 3.88 0.47 40.53
CA GLN A 9 3.15 1.68 40.15
C GLN A 9 3.54 2.10 38.73
N LEU A 10 4.83 2.04 38.39
CA LEU A 10 5.32 2.35 37.05
C LEU A 10 4.76 1.38 36.00
N GLU A 11 4.78 0.07 36.29
CA GLU A 11 4.20 -0.97 35.43
C GLU A 11 2.69 -0.76 35.20
N ALA A 12 1.94 -0.41 36.25
CA ALA A 12 0.51 -0.10 36.14
C ALA A 12 0.26 1.13 35.26
N PHE A 13 1.09 2.17 35.38
CA PHE A 13 1.01 3.35 34.52
C PHE A 13 1.33 3.03 33.06
N GLU A 14 2.35 2.21 32.79
CA GLU A 14 2.73 1.79 31.44
C GLU A 14 1.61 0.99 30.77
N LEU A 15 1.00 0.04 31.50
CA LEU A 15 -0.14 -0.74 31.01
C LEU A 15 -1.33 0.16 30.64
N GLN A 16 -1.66 1.12 31.52
CA GLN A 16 -2.77 2.04 31.28
C GLN A 16 -2.49 2.99 30.10
N ALA A 17 -1.27 3.53 30.02
CA ALA A 17 -0.87 4.40 28.91
C ALA A 17 -0.90 3.66 27.57
N ASN A 18 -0.46 2.40 27.53
CA ASN A 18 -0.51 1.56 26.34
C ASN A 18 -1.96 1.27 25.92
N ALA A 19 -2.81 0.88 26.87
CA ALA A 19 -4.23 0.64 26.60
C ALA A 19 -4.93 1.89 26.04
N GLN A 20 -4.66 3.06 26.62
CA GLN A 20 -5.20 4.32 26.13
C GLN A 20 -4.71 4.64 24.71
N TYR A 21 -3.44 4.39 24.42
CA TYR A 21 -2.88 4.62 23.08
C TYR A 21 -3.51 3.69 22.04
N VAL A 22 -3.68 2.40 22.35
CA VAL A 22 -4.39 1.45 21.48
C VAL A 22 -5.83 1.91 21.23
N SER A 23 -6.54 2.36 22.28
CA SER A 23 -7.90 2.90 22.13
C SER A 23 -7.94 4.10 21.20
N THR A 24 -6.99 5.03 21.30
CA THR A 24 -6.88 6.18 20.40
C THR A 24 -6.64 5.75 18.96
N MET A 25 -5.79 4.74 18.74
CA MET A 25 -5.53 4.17 17.41
C MET A 25 -6.77 3.49 16.82
N VAL A 26 -7.55 2.78 17.62
CA VAL A 26 -8.83 2.18 17.19
C VAL A 26 -9.79 3.27 16.71
N VAL A 27 -9.95 4.35 17.48
CA VAL A 27 -10.78 5.49 17.08
C VAL A 27 -10.28 6.12 15.78
N HIS A 28 -8.97 6.31 15.65
CA HIS A 28 -8.37 6.81 14.40
C HIS A 28 -8.71 5.90 13.21
N LEU A 29 -8.57 4.58 13.34
CA LEU A 29 -8.90 3.65 12.27
C LEU A 29 -10.39 3.68 11.89
N ARG A 30 -11.30 3.78 12.87
CA ARG A 30 -12.74 3.89 12.58
C ARG A 30 -13.10 5.19 11.87
N ILE A 31 -12.41 6.30 12.18
CA ILE A 31 -12.66 7.60 11.53
C ILE A 31 -12.16 7.60 10.07
N TYR A 32 -10.94 7.13 9.84
CA TYR A 32 -10.28 7.27 8.53
C TYR A 32 -10.45 6.06 7.61
N PHE A 33 -10.79 4.89 8.15
CA PHE A 33 -10.99 3.66 7.39
C PHE A 33 -12.30 2.94 7.80
N PRO A 34 -13.45 3.64 7.85
CA PRO A 34 -14.70 3.09 8.41
C PRO A 34 -15.15 1.82 7.69
N GLU A 35 -15.08 1.80 6.36
CA GLU A 35 -15.51 0.65 5.55
C GLU A 35 -14.63 -0.58 5.76
N ARG A 36 -13.32 -0.39 5.96
CA ARG A 36 -12.37 -1.51 6.12
C ARG A 36 -12.54 -2.24 7.45
N TYR A 37 -12.99 -1.52 8.47
CA TYR A 37 -13.14 -2.03 9.84
C TYR A 37 -14.59 -2.07 10.32
N ALA A 38 -15.56 -1.94 9.40
CA ALA A 38 -16.98 -1.96 9.73
C ALA A 38 -17.44 -3.27 10.38
N ALA A 39 -16.83 -4.39 9.97
CA ALA A 39 -17.15 -5.73 10.48
C ALA A 39 -16.36 -6.11 11.75
N ASP A 40 -15.32 -5.34 12.12
CA ASP A 40 -14.52 -5.63 13.30
C ASP A 40 -15.16 -5.00 14.55
N ASP A 41 -15.32 -5.83 15.59
CA ASP A 41 -15.58 -5.31 16.94
C ASP A 41 -14.31 -4.65 17.52
N ASP A 42 -14.49 -3.94 18.64
CA ASP A 42 -13.40 -3.20 19.27
C ASP A 42 -12.27 -4.10 19.79
N VAL A 43 -12.57 -5.36 20.15
CA VAL A 43 -11.59 -6.33 20.64
C VAL A 43 -10.70 -6.79 19.48
N MET A 44 -11.31 -7.21 18.37
CA MET A 44 -10.62 -7.62 17.16
C MET A 44 -9.76 -6.48 16.61
N LEU A 45 -10.31 -5.26 16.54
CA LEU A 45 -9.57 -4.11 16.04
C LEU A 45 -8.42 -3.71 16.96
N SER A 46 -8.60 -3.80 18.28
CA SER A 46 -7.52 -3.57 19.25
C SER A 46 -6.38 -4.59 19.08
N GLU A 47 -6.69 -5.87 18.84
CA GLU A 47 -5.68 -6.91 18.59
C GLU A 47 -4.94 -6.70 17.26
N LYS A 48 -5.65 -6.25 16.22
CA LYS A 48 -5.03 -5.85 14.95
C LYS A 48 -4.05 -4.70 15.17
N VAL A 49 -4.46 -3.65 15.88
CA VAL A 49 -3.59 -2.51 16.25
C VAL A 49 -2.37 -2.99 17.04
N ARG A 50 -2.55 -3.77 18.11
CA ARG A 50 -1.44 -4.27 18.94
C ARG A 50 -0.42 -5.07 18.12
N ALA A 51 -0.88 -5.90 17.19
CA ALA A 51 0.02 -6.64 16.32
C ALA A 51 0.80 -5.73 15.36
N SER A 52 0.14 -4.74 14.77
CA SER A 52 0.82 -3.75 13.93
C SER A 52 1.85 -2.93 14.72
N LEU A 53 1.55 -2.57 15.96
CA LEU A 53 2.50 -1.89 16.85
C LEU A 53 3.72 -2.76 17.18
N ARG A 54 3.52 -4.05 17.46
CA ARG A 54 4.63 -4.99 17.64
C ARG A 54 5.52 -5.05 16.39
N LYS A 55 4.92 -5.13 15.22
CA LYS A 55 5.65 -5.16 13.94
C LYS A 55 6.38 -3.83 13.66
N ALA A 56 5.81 -2.69 14.05
CA ALA A 56 6.47 -1.39 13.93
C ALA A 56 7.78 -1.33 14.75
N ASN A 57 7.80 -1.95 15.93
CA ASN A 57 9.00 -2.02 16.78
C ASN A 57 10.15 -2.77 16.09
N ASP A 58 9.86 -3.78 15.25
CA ASP A 58 10.88 -4.51 14.49
C ASP A 58 11.65 -3.59 13.51
N PHE A 59 11.05 -2.45 13.13
CA PHE A 59 11.68 -1.41 12.30
C PHE A 59 12.27 -0.24 13.12
N GLY A 60 12.29 -0.37 14.45
CA GLY A 60 12.79 0.66 15.38
C GLY A 60 11.85 1.85 15.55
N LEU A 61 10.55 1.67 15.27
CA LEU A 61 9.54 2.72 15.42
C LEU A 61 8.92 2.65 16.81
N TYR A 62 9.25 3.62 17.67
CA TYR A 62 8.76 3.67 19.06
C TYR A 62 7.92 4.91 19.37
N SER A 63 7.97 5.93 18.53
CA SER A 63 7.20 7.15 18.75
C SER A 63 5.73 6.91 18.39
N GLN A 64 4.81 7.50 19.16
CA GLN A 64 3.37 7.39 18.87
C GLN A 64 3.02 7.86 17.45
N ARG A 65 3.75 8.87 16.94
CA ARG A 65 3.57 9.39 15.59
C ARG A 65 3.95 8.35 14.53
N ASP A 66 5.11 7.71 14.67
CA ASP A 66 5.59 6.76 13.69
C ASP A 66 4.79 5.46 13.72
N CYS A 67 4.46 4.98 14.92
CA CYS A 67 3.56 3.86 15.12
C CYS A 67 2.18 4.12 14.49
N CYS A 68 1.63 5.32 14.66
CA CYS A 68 0.36 5.69 14.05
C CYS A 68 0.43 5.60 12.53
N ARG A 69 1.47 6.17 11.91
CA ARG A 69 1.70 6.09 10.46
C ARG A 69 1.84 4.66 9.96
N PHE A 70 2.58 3.83 10.70
CA PHE A 70 2.75 2.42 10.35
C PHE A 70 1.41 1.67 10.38
N VAL A 71 0.59 1.91 11.41
CA VAL A 71 -0.76 1.34 11.52
C VAL A 71 -1.68 1.83 10.39
N SER A 72 -1.59 3.10 9.97
CA SER A 72 -2.32 3.61 8.80
C SER A 72 -1.88 2.91 7.51
N LEU A 73 -0.57 2.68 7.31
CA LEU A 73 -0.09 1.89 6.15
C LEU A 73 -0.61 0.45 6.18
N ALA A 74 -0.65 -0.18 7.35
CA ALA A 74 -1.22 -1.52 7.52
C ALA A 74 -2.73 -1.56 7.20
N ALA A 75 -3.46 -0.47 7.46
CA ALA A 75 -4.87 -0.36 7.06
C ALA A 75 -5.06 -0.28 5.54
N ILE A 76 -4.11 0.35 4.82
CA ILE A 76 -4.16 0.52 3.37
C ILE A 76 -3.72 -0.77 2.66
N TYR A 77 -2.54 -1.29 3.00
CA TYR A 77 -1.88 -2.39 2.30
C TYR A 77 -2.07 -3.77 2.94
N GLY A 78 -2.75 -3.84 4.08
CA GLY A 78 -2.96 -5.08 4.84
C GLY A 78 -1.94 -5.26 5.97
N ARG A 79 -2.26 -6.13 6.94
CA ARG A 79 -1.48 -6.29 8.18
C ARG A 79 -0.01 -6.65 7.93
N ASP A 80 0.22 -7.53 6.98
CA ASP A 80 1.54 -8.08 6.70
C ASP A 80 2.23 -7.44 5.50
N PHE A 81 1.79 -6.23 5.13
CA PHE A 81 2.30 -5.50 3.97
C PHE A 81 3.84 -5.42 3.83
N PRO A 82 4.68 -5.36 4.89
CA PRO A 82 6.13 -5.32 4.67
C PRO A 82 6.68 -6.62 4.06
N ASP A 83 5.92 -7.72 4.13
CA ASP A 83 6.30 -9.04 3.62
C ASP A 83 5.65 -9.36 2.27
N GLU A 84 4.58 -8.64 1.92
CA GLU A 84 3.84 -8.84 0.68
C GLU A 84 4.66 -8.36 -0.55
N PRO A 85 4.69 -9.13 -1.66
CA PRO A 85 5.43 -8.75 -2.86
C PRO A 85 5.08 -7.36 -3.39
N ALA A 86 3.79 -6.99 -3.37
CA ALA A 86 3.30 -5.70 -3.88
C ALA A 86 3.77 -4.49 -3.05
N SER A 87 4.11 -4.69 -1.78
CA SER A 87 4.51 -3.64 -0.82
C SER A 87 5.91 -3.84 -0.25
N ARG A 88 6.73 -4.69 -0.88
CA ARG A 88 8.14 -4.91 -0.53
C ARG A 88 8.96 -3.62 -0.48
N TRP A 89 8.64 -2.67 -1.35
CA TRP A 89 9.27 -1.34 -1.37
C TRP A 89 9.17 -0.62 -0.02
N VAL A 90 8.11 -0.85 0.77
CA VAL A 90 7.99 -0.21 2.09
C VAL A 90 9.02 -0.77 3.04
N ARG A 91 9.20 -2.11 3.06
CA ARG A 91 10.24 -2.76 3.86
C ARG A 91 11.61 -2.22 3.47
N GLU A 92 11.91 -2.13 2.18
CA GLU A 92 13.19 -1.61 1.67
C GLU A 92 13.46 -0.19 2.21
N VAL A 93 12.47 0.70 2.16
CA VAL A 93 12.59 2.08 2.69
C VAL A 93 12.77 2.09 4.21
N LEU A 94 12.03 1.24 4.94
CA LEU A 94 12.10 1.17 6.40
C LEU A 94 13.41 0.57 6.92
N THR A 95 14.06 -0.28 6.14
CA THR A 95 15.34 -0.92 6.50
C THR A 95 16.57 -0.20 5.94
N ASP A 96 16.40 0.81 5.09
CA ASP A 96 17.52 1.57 4.51
C ASP A 96 18.30 2.35 5.57
N GLU A 97 19.47 1.86 5.97
CA GLU A 97 20.32 2.48 6.99
C GLU A 97 20.95 3.81 6.54
N LEU A 98 21.19 3.98 5.23
CA LEU A 98 21.68 5.25 4.67
C LEU A 98 20.59 6.32 4.69
N GLY A 99 19.34 5.88 4.83
CA GLY A 99 18.16 6.69 4.94
C GLY A 99 17.99 7.49 6.24
N GLY A 100 18.94 7.42 7.18
CA GLY A 100 18.87 8.15 8.44
C GLY A 100 17.99 7.47 9.50
N SER A 101 17.37 8.27 10.38
CA SER A 101 16.66 7.74 11.55
C SER A 101 15.41 6.91 11.18
N PRO A 102 14.95 5.98 12.06
CA PRO A 102 13.70 5.25 11.85
C PRO A 102 12.50 6.15 11.51
N SER A 103 12.36 7.29 12.19
CA SER A 103 11.31 8.28 11.92
C SER A 103 11.43 8.92 10.54
N ALA A 104 12.65 9.20 10.07
CA ALA A 104 12.88 9.73 8.72
C ALA A 104 12.48 8.72 7.64
N ARG A 105 12.86 7.45 7.84
CA ARG A 105 12.48 6.33 6.95
C ARG A 105 10.96 6.15 6.90
N MET A 106 10.30 6.17 8.06
CA MET A 106 8.83 6.11 8.15
C MET A 106 8.15 7.29 7.45
N GLY A 107 8.73 8.50 7.57
CA GLY A 107 8.25 9.68 6.84
C GLY A 107 8.29 9.48 5.33
N ARG A 108 9.43 9.05 4.79
CA ARG A 108 9.57 8.76 3.35
C ARG A 108 8.66 7.64 2.87
N ALA A 109 8.53 6.57 3.65
CA ALA A 109 7.62 5.46 3.33
C ALA A 109 6.18 5.95 3.20
N LEU A 110 5.73 6.82 4.11
CA LEU A 110 4.40 7.42 4.03
C LEU A 110 4.23 8.33 2.82
N GLU A 111 5.20 9.21 2.54
CA GLU A 111 5.17 10.10 1.38
C GLU A 111 5.07 9.31 0.07
N LEU A 112 5.87 8.24 -0.06
CA LEU A 112 5.83 7.36 -1.22
C LEU A 112 4.50 6.63 -1.35
N ALA A 113 3.89 6.19 -0.24
CA ALA A 113 2.56 5.57 -0.26
C ALA A 113 1.50 6.53 -0.78
N LEU A 114 1.49 7.76 -0.27
CA LEU A 114 0.56 8.81 -0.70
C LEU A 114 0.75 9.15 -2.18
N TYR A 115 2.00 9.25 -2.64
CA TYR A 115 2.31 9.48 -4.05
C TYR A 115 1.80 8.34 -4.94
N ARG A 116 2.01 7.08 -4.54
CA ARG A 116 1.55 5.91 -5.30
C ARG A 116 0.03 5.86 -5.42
N GLU A 117 -0.68 6.08 -4.32
CA GLU A 117 -2.15 6.16 -4.32
C GLU A 117 -2.66 7.27 -5.25
N ASP A 118 -2.00 8.43 -5.25
CA ASP A 118 -2.38 9.54 -6.12
C ASP A 118 -2.14 9.23 -7.60
N VAL A 119 -1.01 8.59 -7.93
CA VAL A 119 -0.72 8.12 -9.29
C VAL A 119 -1.73 7.06 -9.73
N GLU A 120 -2.04 6.07 -8.88
CA GLU A 120 -3.01 5.04 -9.20
C GLU A 120 -4.42 5.59 -9.38
N ARG A 121 -4.82 6.55 -8.55
CA ARG A 121 -6.08 7.27 -8.68
C ARG A 121 -6.17 7.98 -10.04
N ARG A 122 -5.15 8.77 -10.39
CA ARG A 122 -5.11 9.47 -11.70
C ARG A 122 -5.11 8.49 -12.88
N ASN A 123 -4.37 7.38 -12.77
CA ASN A 123 -4.37 6.34 -13.79
C ASN A 123 -5.75 5.70 -13.97
N ARG A 124 -6.50 5.48 -12.88
CA ARG A 124 -7.89 4.99 -12.94
C ARG A 124 -8.82 6.00 -13.63
N GLU A 125 -8.71 7.28 -13.29
CA GLU A 125 -9.50 8.37 -13.88
C GLU A 125 -9.22 8.52 -15.37
N SER A 126 -7.94 8.52 -15.76
CA SER A 126 -7.53 8.63 -17.17
C SER A 126 -7.94 7.42 -18.00
N ARG A 127 -7.93 6.19 -17.46
CA ARG A 127 -8.43 5.00 -18.17
C ARG A 127 -9.91 5.11 -18.50
N GLY A 128 -10.72 5.65 -17.58
CA GLY A 128 -12.13 5.94 -17.85
C GLY A 128 -12.32 6.99 -18.95
N GLN A 129 -11.47 8.02 -18.97
CA GLN A 129 -11.47 9.07 -19.99
C GLN A 129 -11.08 8.53 -21.39
N PHE A 130 -10.07 7.66 -21.46
CA PHE A 130 -9.62 7.04 -22.71
C PHE A 130 -10.68 6.10 -23.29
N ASP A 131 -11.37 5.30 -22.47
CA ASP A 131 -12.49 4.46 -22.94
C ASP A 131 -13.67 5.31 -23.44
N SER A 132 -13.93 6.48 -22.85
CA SER A 132 -14.98 7.40 -23.34
C SER A 132 -14.61 8.17 -24.60
N ASP A 133 -13.32 8.42 -24.83
CA ASP A 133 -12.81 9.15 -26.00
C ASP A 133 -12.49 8.21 -27.19
N THR A 134 -12.55 6.89 -26.99
CA THR A 134 -12.41 5.91 -28.07
C THR A 134 -13.73 5.82 -28.83
N GLN A 135 -14.01 6.82 -29.67
CA GLN A 135 -14.99 6.65 -30.74
C GLN A 135 -14.52 5.45 -31.58
N PRO A 136 -15.34 4.40 -31.77
CA PRO A 136 -14.96 3.25 -32.57
C PRO A 136 -14.43 3.75 -33.90
N TRP A 137 -13.23 3.34 -34.29
CA TRP A 137 -12.70 3.63 -35.61
C TRP A 137 -13.76 3.23 -36.64
N GLN A 138 -14.41 4.23 -37.24
CA GLN A 138 -15.32 4.03 -38.35
C GLN A 138 -14.48 4.27 -39.60
N PRO A 139 -14.24 3.25 -40.44
CA PRO A 139 -13.63 3.49 -41.73
C PRO A 139 -14.52 4.48 -42.49
N SER A 140 -14.01 5.67 -42.77
CA SER A 140 -14.70 6.61 -43.64
C SER A 140 -14.71 6.01 -45.04
N ALA A 141 -15.90 5.86 -45.63
CA ALA A 141 -16.10 5.31 -46.96
C ALA A 141 -15.56 6.21 -48.10
N THR A 142 -14.62 7.11 -47.82
CA THR A 142 -14.06 8.09 -48.75
C THR A 142 -12.57 7.83 -49.06
N HIS A 143 -12.05 6.66 -48.71
CA HIS A 143 -10.68 6.24 -49.09
C HIS A 143 -10.59 4.77 -49.54
N MET A 144 -11.70 4.22 -50.04
CA MET A 144 -11.77 2.86 -50.54
C MET A 144 -11.47 2.84 -52.04
N ASP A 145 -10.23 3.17 -52.43
CA ASP A 145 -9.71 3.01 -53.80
C ASP A 145 -8.19 2.74 -53.83
N ASP A 146 -7.62 2.15 -52.77
CA ASP A 146 -6.20 1.73 -52.80
C ASP A 146 -6.01 0.30 -52.27
N GLU A 147 -6.63 -0.66 -52.99
CA GLU A 147 -6.40 -2.10 -52.84
C GLU A 147 -5.04 -2.54 -53.44
N SER A 148 -3.95 -1.79 -53.22
CA SER A 148 -2.63 -2.11 -53.79
C SER A 148 -1.56 -2.55 -52.79
N ILE A 149 -1.84 -2.64 -51.48
CA ILE A 149 -0.76 -2.80 -50.46
C ILE A 149 -0.75 -4.14 -49.71
N TRP A 150 -1.82 -4.93 -49.76
CA TRP A 150 -1.82 -6.27 -49.15
C TRP A 150 -1.73 -7.35 -50.22
N ASP A 151 -0.57 -7.45 -50.85
CA ASP A 151 -0.28 -8.57 -51.73
C ASP A 151 -0.26 -9.87 -50.92
N ARG A 152 -1.04 -10.83 -51.41
CA ARG A 152 -1.60 -11.95 -50.66
C ARG A 152 -0.68 -13.17 -50.72
N ASP A 153 0.63 -12.95 -50.57
CA ASP A 153 1.66 -13.93 -50.94
C ASP A 153 2.61 -14.36 -49.80
N LEU A 154 2.33 -13.97 -48.55
CA LEU A 154 3.17 -14.34 -47.39
C LEU A 154 2.64 -15.52 -46.56
N LEU A 155 1.84 -16.41 -47.15
CA LEU A 155 1.34 -17.63 -46.48
C LEU A 155 1.39 -18.89 -47.36
N GLN A 156 2.49 -19.12 -48.10
CA GLN A 156 2.83 -20.45 -48.62
C GLN A 156 4.34 -20.70 -48.61
N ARG A 157 4.90 -21.15 -47.48
CA ARG A 157 6.19 -21.88 -47.47
C ARG A 157 5.97 -23.27 -46.88
N PRO A 158 6.06 -24.37 -47.65
CA PRO A 158 6.04 -25.71 -47.07
C PRO A 158 7.40 -26.05 -46.45
N HIS A 159 7.35 -26.56 -45.23
CA HIS A 159 8.45 -27.32 -44.63
C HIS A 159 8.74 -28.56 -45.50
N THR A 160 9.96 -28.67 -46.02
CA THR A 160 10.52 -29.96 -46.47
C THR A 160 11.90 -30.13 -45.85
N GLY A 161 11.97 -31.04 -44.88
CA GLY A 161 13.19 -31.73 -44.51
C GLY A 161 13.31 -33.06 -45.26
N GLN A 162 14.48 -33.70 -45.11
CA GLN A 162 15.05 -34.87 -45.80
C GLN A 162 15.79 -34.49 -47.09
N GLY A 163 17.07 -34.81 -47.29
CA GLY A 163 17.98 -35.73 -46.62
C GLY A 163 18.62 -36.63 -47.65
N THR A 164 19.92 -36.45 -47.91
CA THR A 164 20.93 -37.46 -48.33
C THR A 164 22.30 -36.84 -48.17
#